data_AF-A0A285N9M8-F1
#
_entry.id   AF-A0A285N9M8-F1
#
_cell.length_a   1.000
_cell.length_b   1.000
_cell.length_c   1.000
_cell.angle_alpha   90.00
_cell.angle_beta   90.00
_cell.angle_gamma   90.00
#
_symmetry.space_group_name_H-M   'P 1'
#
loop_
_entity.id
_entity.type
_entity.pdbx_description
1 polymer ?
#
loop_
_entity_poly.entity_id
_entity_poly.type
_entity_poly.pdbx_seq_one_letter_code
_entity_poly.pdbx_strand_id
1 'polypeptide(L)'
;MPSRRAILAGAVAGTAGLSGCLASAFERTGSVKRYVQQKTIKGWPRDGANETVLDVAYDDREERVTGYVSEQWSDYVDDPDQPTISEALHEELHQTYEHVWYSMGVCSEQWETGDSTGCQNDFTDRENFNQAQVHDRVKASYLEDKEHIEIHDVIGTKAKPSPE
;
A
#
# COMPACT_ATOMS: atom_id res chain seq x y z
N MET A 1 15.72 10.07 61.77
CA MET A 1 14.48 9.48 61.22
C MET A 1 14.82 8.12 60.64
N PRO A 2 14.24 7.01 61.12
CA PRO A 2 14.57 5.68 60.61
C PRO A 2 13.68 5.33 59.41
N SER A 3 14.36 4.85 58.36
CA SER A 3 14.03 3.69 57.53
C SER A 3 12.57 3.22 57.47
N ARG A 4 12.03 3.23 56.24
CA ARG A 4 11.13 2.15 55.77
C ARG A 4 11.59 1.66 54.40
N ARG A 5 11.47 0.35 54.27
CA ARG A 5 12.12 -0.56 53.32
C ARG A 5 11.40 -0.66 51.97
N ALA A 6 12.21 -1.03 50.97
CA ALA A 6 12.00 -2.01 49.90
C ALA A 6 10.77 -1.91 48.98
N ILE A 7 11.04 -1.79 47.66
CA ILE A 7 10.39 -2.62 46.63
C ILE A 7 11.44 -3.03 45.58
N LEU A 8 11.73 -4.33 45.55
CA LEU A 8 12.21 -5.07 44.38
C LEU A 8 11.00 -5.33 43.48
N ALA A 9 11.13 -5.13 42.17
CA ALA A 9 10.60 -6.04 41.14
C ALA A 9 10.96 -5.48 39.76
N GLY A 10 11.87 -6.16 39.07
CA GLY A 10 11.95 -6.07 37.63
C GLY A 10 10.72 -6.74 37.00
N ALA A 11 10.24 -6.15 35.92
CA ALA A 11 9.49 -6.86 34.89
C ALA A 11 9.75 -6.14 33.56
N VAL A 12 10.46 -6.83 32.68
CA VAL A 12 10.48 -6.56 31.25
C VAL A 12 9.10 -6.92 30.72
N ALA A 13 8.42 -5.97 30.06
CA ALA A 13 7.32 -6.26 29.17
C ALA A 13 7.27 -5.17 28.10
N GLY A 14 7.79 -5.52 26.92
CA GLY A 14 7.59 -4.73 25.72
C GLY A 14 6.11 -4.67 25.38
N THR A 15 5.64 -3.47 25.09
CA THR A 15 4.40 -3.23 24.35
C THR A 15 4.67 -2.04 23.43
N ALA A 16 5.18 -2.32 22.24
CA ALA A 16 4.98 -1.42 21.10
C ALA A 16 3.54 -1.61 20.65
N GLY A 17 2.60 -1.01 21.38
CA GLY A 17 1.24 -0.86 20.92
C GLY A 17 1.23 0.22 19.85
N LEU A 18 1.15 -0.18 18.59
CA LEU A 18 0.76 0.73 17.51
C LEU A 18 -0.59 1.31 17.89
N SER A 19 -0.65 2.62 18.09
CA SER A 19 -1.87 3.32 18.45
C SER A 19 -2.84 3.27 17.26
N GLY A 20 -3.76 2.33 17.31
CA GLY A 20 -4.98 2.38 16.50
C GLY A 20 -5.82 3.57 16.95
N CYS A 21 -5.66 4.70 16.27
CA CYS A 21 -6.61 5.79 16.38
C CYS A 21 -7.96 5.31 15.82
N LEU A 22 -8.88 5.01 16.74
CA LEU A 22 -10.29 4.80 16.46
C LEU A 22 -10.88 6.07 15.84
N ALA A 23 -11.03 6.07 14.52
CA ALA A 23 -11.91 6.99 13.81
C ALA A 23 -13.07 6.18 13.22
N SER A 24 -14.20 6.26 13.94
CA SER A 24 -15.60 6.11 13.48
C SER A 24 -15.85 5.39 12.15
N ALA A 25 -16.50 4.22 12.26
CA ALA A 25 -17.14 3.48 11.20
C ALA A 25 -18.03 4.37 10.32
N PHE A 26 -17.59 4.62 9.09
CA PHE A 26 -18.40 5.19 8.02
C PHE A 26 -18.27 4.19 6.87
N GLU A 27 -19.31 3.38 6.64
CA GLU A 27 -19.31 2.41 5.54
C GLU A 27 -18.98 3.13 4.22
N ARG A 28 -17.73 2.97 3.76
CA ARG A 28 -17.14 3.58 2.56
C ARG A 28 -17.51 2.85 1.27
N THR A 29 -18.71 2.29 1.20
CA THR A 29 -19.19 1.37 0.14
C THR A 29 -19.56 2.07 -1.19
N GLY A 30 -19.02 3.26 -1.46
CA GLY A 30 -19.25 4.01 -2.69
C GLY A 30 -18.01 4.10 -3.59
N SER A 31 -18.22 3.95 -4.91
CA SER A 31 -17.19 4.24 -5.92
C SER A 31 -16.95 5.75 -6.01
N VAL A 32 -15.71 6.20 -5.79
CA VAL A 32 -15.36 7.63 -5.86
C VAL A 32 -14.18 7.84 -6.82
N LYS A 33 -13.97 9.07 -7.29
CA LYS A 33 -12.80 9.42 -8.12
C LYS A 33 -11.56 9.51 -7.24
N ARG A 34 -10.60 8.62 -7.46
CA ARG A 34 -9.35 8.53 -6.70
C ARG A 34 -8.15 8.62 -7.62
N TYR A 35 -6.94 8.75 -7.08
CA TYR A 35 -5.72 8.51 -7.85
C TYR A 35 -4.87 7.43 -7.21
N VAL A 36 -4.22 6.62 -8.03
CA VAL A 36 -3.24 5.62 -7.58
C VAL A 36 -1.95 6.34 -7.26
N GLN A 37 -1.52 6.26 -6.00
CA GLN A 37 -0.32 6.91 -5.49
C GLN A 37 0.85 5.93 -5.41
N GLN A 38 0.59 4.65 -5.16
CA GLN A 38 1.62 3.64 -4.96
C GLN A 38 1.17 2.25 -5.42
N LYS A 39 2.14 1.42 -5.81
CA LYS A 39 2.00 -0.01 -6.08
C LYS A 39 3.19 -0.73 -5.45
N THR A 40 2.95 -1.76 -4.66
CA THR A 40 4.01 -2.51 -3.98
C THR A 40 3.74 -4.00 -4.09
N ILE A 41 4.82 -4.78 -4.25
CA ILE A 41 4.80 -6.24 -4.11
C ILE A 41 5.78 -6.61 -3.02
N LYS A 42 5.29 -7.38 -2.05
CA LYS A 42 6.12 -7.95 -0.99
C LYS A 42 6.04 -9.47 -1.03
N GLY A 43 7.20 -10.10 -0.88
CA GLY A 43 7.34 -11.55 -0.75
C GLY A 43 7.69 -11.93 0.69
N TRP A 44 7.06 -12.97 1.21
CA TRP A 44 7.41 -13.58 2.49
C TRP A 44 7.97 -14.98 2.23
N PRO A 45 9.29 -15.18 2.35
CA PRO A 45 9.85 -16.52 2.34
C PRO A 45 9.43 -17.27 3.61
N ARG A 46 9.43 -18.59 3.55
CA ARG A 46 9.09 -19.45 4.71
C ARG A 46 9.96 -19.18 5.93
N ASP A 47 11.26 -19.03 5.70
CA ASP A 47 12.26 -18.83 6.74
C ASP A 47 13.04 -17.55 6.43
N GLY A 48 12.48 -16.38 6.74
CA GLY A 48 13.17 -15.11 6.50
C GLY A 48 12.37 -13.86 6.84
N ALA A 49 13.00 -12.70 6.61
CA ALA A 49 12.30 -11.42 6.60
C ALA A 49 11.55 -11.25 5.28
N ASN A 50 10.51 -10.42 5.29
CA ASN A 50 9.85 -10.06 4.04
C ASN A 50 10.76 -9.19 3.16
N GLU A 51 10.56 -9.32 1.86
CA GLU A 51 11.34 -8.65 0.84
C GLU A 51 10.44 -7.78 -0.01
N THR A 52 10.90 -6.58 -0.33
CA THR A 52 10.25 -5.74 -1.34
C THR A 52 10.71 -6.22 -2.71
N VAL A 53 9.77 -6.82 -3.45
CA VAL A 53 9.97 -7.24 -4.84
C VAL A 53 9.92 -6.02 -5.76
N LEU A 54 8.91 -5.18 -5.53
CA LEU A 54 8.62 -4.00 -6.33
C LEU A 54 8.00 -2.92 -5.43
N ASP A 55 8.39 -1.67 -5.65
CA ASP A 55 7.75 -0.50 -5.03
C ASP A 55 7.79 0.67 -6.01
N VAL A 56 6.63 1.13 -6.43
CA VAL A 56 6.47 2.21 -7.39
C VAL A 56 5.52 3.23 -6.82
N ALA A 57 5.93 4.49 -6.75
CA ALA A 57 5.13 5.55 -6.18
C ALA A 57 5.26 6.84 -6.99
N TYR A 58 4.25 7.70 -6.88
CA TYR A 58 4.30 9.06 -7.42
C TYR A 58 4.89 10.00 -6.36
N ASP A 59 6.02 10.66 -6.66
CA ASP A 59 6.54 11.75 -5.83
C ASP A 59 5.88 13.06 -6.23
N ASP A 60 4.91 13.53 -5.42
CA ASP A 60 4.22 14.79 -5.65
C ASP A 60 5.17 16.02 -5.62
N ARG A 61 6.35 15.94 -4.99
CA ARG A 61 7.33 17.04 -4.94
C ARG A 61 8.14 17.15 -6.22
N GLU A 62 8.49 16.00 -6.80
CA GLU A 62 9.30 15.92 -8.01
C GLU A 62 8.46 15.75 -9.28
N GLU A 63 7.14 15.64 -9.13
CA GLU A 63 6.15 15.43 -10.19
C GLU A 63 6.52 14.27 -11.13
N ARG A 64 7.00 13.17 -10.55
CA ARG A 64 7.43 11.99 -11.31
C ARG A 64 7.10 10.69 -10.59
N VAL A 65 7.02 9.63 -11.36
CA VAL A 65 7.00 8.27 -10.83
C VAL A 65 8.43 7.89 -10.44
N THR A 66 8.55 7.22 -9.30
CA THR A 66 9.79 6.59 -8.85
C THR A 66 9.52 5.10 -8.64
N GLY A 67 10.13 4.27 -9.48
CA GLY A 67 10.06 2.82 -9.37
C GLY A 67 11.33 2.20 -8.78
N TYR A 68 11.13 1.18 -7.95
CA TYR A 68 12.14 0.24 -7.49
C TYR A 68 11.66 -1.18 -7.82
N VAL A 69 12.55 -1.97 -8.41
CA VAL A 69 12.38 -3.42 -8.59
C VAL A 69 13.65 -4.05 -8.05
N SER A 70 13.54 -5.10 -7.24
CA SER A 70 14.73 -5.77 -6.74
C SER A 70 15.51 -6.44 -7.87
N GLU A 71 16.84 -6.51 -7.73
CA GLU A 71 17.72 -7.05 -8.78
C GLU A 71 17.37 -8.47 -9.21
N GLN A 72 16.80 -9.28 -8.32
CA GLN A 72 16.36 -10.64 -8.63
C GLN A 72 15.20 -10.67 -9.63
N TRP A 73 14.37 -9.63 -9.65
CA TRP A 73 13.12 -9.58 -10.41
C TRP A 73 13.17 -8.60 -11.58
N SER A 74 14.27 -7.86 -11.77
CA SER A 74 14.36 -6.82 -12.80
C SER A 74 14.13 -7.33 -14.21
N ASP A 75 14.57 -8.56 -14.51
CA ASP A 75 14.40 -9.17 -15.83
C ASP A 75 12.93 -9.55 -16.15
N TYR A 76 12.05 -9.55 -15.15
CA TYR A 76 10.63 -9.84 -15.32
C TYR A 76 9.76 -8.58 -15.48
N VAL A 77 10.32 -7.40 -15.26
CA VAL A 77 9.59 -6.13 -15.27
C VAL A 77 10.13 -5.25 -16.40
N ASP A 78 9.38 -5.18 -17.51
CA ASP A 78 9.77 -4.42 -18.70
C ASP A 78 9.86 -2.90 -18.45
N ASP A 79 8.86 -2.35 -17.74
CA ASP A 79 8.78 -0.93 -17.38
C ASP A 79 8.60 -0.79 -15.85
N PRO A 80 9.68 -0.44 -15.12
CA PRO A 80 9.63 -0.23 -13.68
C PRO A 80 8.72 0.91 -13.23
N ASP A 81 8.42 1.89 -14.09
CA ASP A 81 7.56 3.03 -13.74
C ASP A 81 6.07 2.70 -13.99
N GLN A 82 5.77 1.70 -14.81
CA GLN A 82 4.40 1.23 -15.10
C GLN A 82 4.32 -0.31 -15.06
N PRO A 83 4.59 -0.92 -13.91
CA PRO A 83 4.73 -2.35 -13.84
C PRO A 83 3.39 -3.06 -14.07
N THR A 84 3.47 -4.10 -14.90
CA THR A 84 2.41 -5.08 -15.09
C THR A 84 2.94 -6.45 -14.72
N ILE A 85 2.19 -7.20 -13.93
CA ILE A 85 2.59 -8.51 -13.43
C ILE A 85 2.11 -9.56 -14.42
N SER A 86 3.05 -10.02 -15.26
CA SER A 86 2.82 -11.12 -16.18
C SER A 86 2.47 -12.42 -15.42
N GLU A 87 1.85 -13.38 -16.11
CA GLU A 87 1.61 -14.71 -15.53
C GLU A 87 2.93 -15.35 -15.09
N ALA A 88 3.98 -15.23 -15.91
CA ALA A 88 5.29 -15.80 -15.60
C ALA A 88 5.87 -15.23 -14.30
N LEU A 89 5.85 -13.90 -14.12
CA LEU A 89 6.30 -13.28 -12.88
C LEU A 89 5.43 -13.71 -11.70
N HIS A 90 4.10 -13.74 -11.87
CA HIS A 90 3.17 -14.17 -10.83
C HIS A 90 3.47 -15.60 -10.35
N GLU A 91 3.66 -16.53 -11.28
CA GLU A 91 3.99 -17.93 -10.98
C GLU A 91 5.34 -18.05 -10.27
N GLU A 92 6.37 -17.36 -10.75
CA GLU A 92 7.71 -17.41 -10.14
C GLU A 92 7.74 -16.81 -8.73
N LEU A 93 6.99 -15.74 -8.49
CA LEU A 93 6.82 -15.17 -7.15
C LEU A 93 6.18 -16.19 -6.20
N HIS A 94 5.14 -16.89 -6.63
CA HIS A 94 4.46 -17.90 -5.80
C HIS A 94 5.23 -19.21 -5.65
N GLN A 95 6.18 -19.51 -6.53
CA GLN A 95 7.14 -20.61 -6.35
C GLN A 95 8.26 -20.23 -5.37
N THR A 96 8.66 -18.97 -5.36
CA THR A 96 9.78 -18.47 -4.55
C THR A 96 9.38 -18.13 -3.12
N TYR A 97 8.23 -17.48 -2.95
CA TYR A 97 7.74 -17.02 -1.66
C TYR A 97 6.55 -17.87 -1.16
N GLU A 98 6.47 -18.07 0.15
CA GLU A 98 5.31 -18.76 0.77
C GLU A 98 4.05 -17.89 0.68
N HIS A 99 4.22 -16.57 0.81
CA HIS A 99 3.16 -15.60 0.58
C HIS A 99 3.65 -14.44 -0.28
N VAL A 100 2.79 -13.97 -1.17
CA VAL A 100 3.02 -12.79 -2.01
C VAL A 100 1.84 -11.85 -1.81
N TRP A 101 2.11 -10.60 -1.46
CA TRP A 101 1.09 -9.56 -1.33
C TRP A 101 1.26 -8.52 -2.42
N TYR A 102 0.18 -8.32 -3.19
CA TYR A 102 0.00 -7.17 -4.04
C TYR A 102 -0.70 -6.10 -3.23
N SER A 103 -0.16 -4.88 -3.22
CA SER A 103 -0.75 -3.75 -2.53
C SER A 103 -0.79 -2.53 -3.42
N MET A 104 -1.84 -1.71 -3.26
CA MET A 104 -2.00 -0.44 -3.95
C MET A 104 -2.28 0.66 -2.94
N GLY A 105 -1.73 1.84 -3.20
CA GLY A 105 -2.06 3.08 -2.51
C GLY A 105 -3.02 3.89 -3.37
N VAL A 106 -4.20 4.18 -2.84
CA VAL A 106 -5.24 4.95 -3.53
C VAL A 106 -5.69 6.11 -2.66
N CYS A 107 -5.56 7.32 -3.20
CA CYS A 107 -5.84 8.57 -2.48
C CYS A 107 -7.14 9.21 -2.96
N SER A 108 -7.93 9.70 -2.02
CA SER A 108 -9.23 10.31 -2.28
C SER A 108 -9.54 11.39 -1.25
N GLU A 109 -9.97 12.55 -1.73
CA GLU A 109 -10.54 13.62 -0.88
C GLU A 109 -11.79 13.14 -0.13
N GLN A 110 -12.50 12.16 -0.68
CA GLN A 110 -13.71 11.57 -0.05
C GLN A 110 -13.39 10.51 1.01
N TRP A 111 -12.10 10.22 1.23
CA TRP A 111 -11.62 9.24 2.22
C TRP A 111 -11.01 9.92 3.44
N GLU A 112 -11.45 11.14 3.75
CA GLU A 112 -11.21 11.77 5.05
C GLU A 112 -12.49 12.24 5.72
N THR A 113 -12.45 12.25 7.05
CA THR A 113 -13.23 13.15 7.89
C THR A 113 -12.41 14.43 8.12
N GLY A 114 -12.38 15.36 7.14
CA GLY A 114 -11.59 16.59 7.23
C GLY A 114 -11.25 17.27 5.89
N ASP A 115 -10.36 18.26 5.93
CA ASP A 115 -9.90 19.08 4.79
C ASP A 115 -8.65 18.51 4.08
N SER A 116 -8.24 17.25 4.33
CA SER A 116 -7.05 16.65 3.68
C SER A 116 -7.39 15.41 2.84
N THR A 117 -6.47 15.00 1.95
CA THR A 117 -6.68 13.86 1.06
C THR A 117 -6.30 12.57 1.78
N GLY A 118 -7.25 11.66 1.93
CA GLY A 118 -7.05 10.40 2.65
C GLY A 118 -6.57 9.32 1.69
N CYS A 119 -5.42 8.72 1.99
CA CYS A 119 -4.87 7.59 1.22
C CYS A 119 -5.14 6.28 1.97
N GLN A 120 -5.59 5.27 1.23
CA GLN A 120 -5.66 3.89 1.71
C GLN A 120 -4.62 3.08 0.96
N ASN A 121 -3.74 2.42 1.70
CA ASN A 121 -2.69 1.57 1.18
C ASN A 121 -2.97 0.16 1.66
N ASP A 122 -3.47 -0.70 0.79
CA ASP A 122 -3.93 -2.01 1.22
C ASP A 122 -3.85 -3.07 0.14
N PHE A 123 -4.26 -4.30 0.49
CA PHE A 123 -4.21 -5.45 -0.40
C PHE A 123 -5.06 -5.25 -1.64
N THR A 124 -4.60 -5.87 -2.71
CA THR A 124 -5.36 -6.04 -3.93
C THR A 124 -5.00 -7.38 -4.55
N ASP A 125 -5.72 -7.77 -5.58
CA ASP A 125 -5.42 -8.90 -6.44
C ASP A 125 -4.72 -8.43 -7.72
N ARG A 126 -4.13 -9.39 -8.43
CA ARG A 126 -3.24 -9.10 -9.56
C ARG A 126 -3.98 -8.42 -10.71
N GLU A 127 -5.25 -8.77 -10.93
CA GLU A 127 -6.10 -8.17 -11.94
C GLU A 127 -6.28 -6.66 -11.68
N ASN A 128 -6.66 -6.29 -10.46
CA ASN A 128 -6.79 -4.90 -10.04
C ASN A 128 -5.44 -4.16 -10.07
N PHE A 129 -4.36 -4.82 -9.62
CA PHE A 129 -3.00 -4.30 -9.67
C PHE A 129 -2.57 -3.97 -11.10
N ASN A 130 -2.89 -4.83 -12.07
CA ASN A 130 -2.52 -4.63 -13.48
C ASN A 130 -3.45 -3.64 -14.21
N GLN A 131 -4.69 -3.49 -13.72
CA GLN A 131 -5.68 -2.63 -14.36
C GLN A 131 -5.32 -1.14 -14.27
N ALA A 132 -4.64 -0.71 -13.22
CA ALA A 132 -4.27 0.70 -13.03
C ALA A 132 -2.77 0.89 -12.75
N GLN A 133 -2.25 2.01 -13.23
CA GLN A 133 -0.88 2.45 -13.01
C GLN A 133 -0.82 3.58 -11.98
N VAL A 134 0.36 3.77 -11.40
CA VAL A 134 0.62 4.94 -10.56
C VAL A 134 0.30 6.20 -11.37
N HIS A 135 -0.31 7.19 -10.72
CA HIS A 135 -0.80 8.44 -11.30
C HIS A 135 -2.11 8.33 -12.12
N ASP A 136 -2.66 7.14 -12.31
CA ASP A 136 -4.01 6.99 -12.88
C ASP A 136 -5.08 7.54 -11.94
N ARG A 137 -6.12 8.11 -12.53
CA ARG A 137 -7.40 8.37 -11.87
C ARG A 137 -8.29 7.16 -12.05
N VAL A 138 -8.82 6.66 -10.94
CA VAL A 138 -9.60 5.44 -10.90
C VAL A 138 -10.96 5.64 -10.25
N LYS A 139 -11.91 4.80 -10.63
CA LYS A 139 -13.04 4.43 -9.79
C LYS A 139 -12.63 3.19 -9.03
N ALA A 140 -12.60 3.28 -7.70
CA ALA A 140 -12.24 2.14 -6.86
C ALA A 140 -13.29 1.92 -5.76
N SER A 141 -13.16 0.86 -4.99
CA SER A 141 -13.80 0.66 -3.67
C SER A 141 -12.71 0.35 -2.64
N TYR A 142 -13.05 0.48 -1.35
CA TYR A 142 -12.25 -0.07 -0.26
C TYR A 142 -13.17 -0.91 0.61
N LEU A 143 -12.82 -2.19 0.74
CA LEU A 143 -13.54 -3.19 1.50
C LEU A 143 -12.88 -3.29 2.89
N GLU A 144 -13.38 -2.52 3.85
CA GLU A 144 -12.81 -2.42 5.20
C GLU A 144 -12.71 -3.76 5.93
N ASP A 145 -13.64 -4.68 5.68
CA ASP A 145 -13.67 -6.02 6.29
C ASP A 145 -12.56 -6.95 5.78
N LYS A 146 -12.00 -6.63 4.61
CA LYS A 146 -10.98 -7.43 3.93
C LYS A 146 -9.64 -6.72 3.80
N GLU A 147 -9.56 -5.46 4.22
CA GLU A 147 -8.37 -4.64 4.00
C GLU A 147 -7.99 -4.69 2.51
N HIS A 148 -8.98 -4.44 1.62
CA HIS A 148 -8.83 -4.71 0.19
C HIS A 148 -9.33 -3.57 -0.70
N ILE A 149 -8.57 -3.27 -1.75
CA ILE A 149 -8.87 -2.26 -2.75
C ILE A 149 -9.26 -2.94 -4.06
N GLU A 150 -10.44 -2.61 -4.58
CA GLU A 150 -10.86 -3.03 -5.92
C GLU A 150 -10.83 -1.85 -6.90
N ILE A 151 -10.36 -2.08 -8.11
CA ILE A 151 -10.39 -1.12 -9.21
C ILE A 151 -11.55 -1.48 -10.14
N HIS A 152 -12.50 -0.56 -10.28
CA HIS A 152 -13.65 -0.76 -11.16
C HIS A 152 -13.42 -0.17 -12.56
N ASP A 153 -12.65 0.91 -12.66
CA ASP A 153 -12.46 1.65 -13.90
C ASP A 153 -11.24 2.57 -13.83
N VAL A 154 -10.55 2.76 -14.96
CA VAL A 154 -9.52 3.80 -15.13
C VAL A 154 -10.13 4.93 -15.95
N ILE A 155 -10.26 6.10 -15.34
CA ILE A 155 -11.02 7.24 -15.88
C ILE A 155 -10.13 8.39 -16.37
N GLY A 156 -8.83 8.16 -16.47
CA GLY A 156 -7.82 9.10 -16.96
C GLY A 156 -6.58 9.14 -16.08
N THR A 157 -5.80 10.21 -16.18
CA THR A 157 -4.62 10.46 -15.33
C THR A 157 -4.86 11.67 -14.42
N LYS A 158 -4.17 11.75 -13.28
CA LYS A 158 -4.23 12.93 -12.40
C LYS A 158 -3.74 14.13 -13.22
N ALA A 159 -4.58 15.16 -13.32
CA ALA A 159 -4.18 16.39 -13.99
C ALA A 159 -3.17 17.12 -13.10
N LYS A 160 -2.14 17.76 -13.69
CA LYS A 160 -1.29 18.66 -12.92
C LYS A 160 -2.17 19.73 -12.25
N PRO A 161 -1.94 20.06 -10.97
CA PRO A 161 -2.56 21.24 -10.40
C PRO A 161 -2.15 22.44 -11.26
N SER A 162 -3.13 23.21 -11.74
CA SER A 162 -2.85 24.41 -12.50
C SER A 162 -2.12 25.38 -11.58
N PRO A 163 -0.97 25.97 -11.97
CA PRO A 163 -0.40 27.06 -11.21
C PRO A 163 -1.39 28.23 -11.24
N GLU A 164 -1.80 28.72 -10.07
CA GLU A 164 -2.49 30.02 -9.91
C GLU A 164 -1.50 31.18 -10.11
#